data_AF-A0A1K1LGP9-F1
#
_entry.id   AF-A0A1K1LGP9-F1
#
_cell.length_a   1.000
_cell.length_b   1.000
_cell.length_c   1.000
_cell.angle_alpha   90.00
_cell.angle_beta   90.00
_cell.angle_gamma   90.00
#
_symmetry.space_group_name_H-M   'P 1'
#
loop_
_entity.id
_entity.type
_entity.pdbx_description
1 polymer ?
#
loop_
_entity_poly.entity_id
_entity_poly.type
_entity_poly.pdbx_seq_one_letter_code
_entity_poly.pdbx_strand_id
1 'polypeptide(L)'
;MISVHEIQTALVQATEDILTSTEYESPTLATFYAPQSHIKALRLYTQLVVGARGVGKTFWSEALQNKEVRGVLGKRLPELENVYVVVGYSTQNSPSYPSLDVFSSLIKKYEPESIWRGVLLYCIIYNNLCTTIYEQILHIESWDERIAWVAQHPEKVDRIFYNANQELLTKEKKLLVIFDALDRVAKTWDDIDQITDGLLRTALQFSTYTNIKTKIFLREDHCNRLSFSFPDSSKLLSSKIALEWTRADLYGLLWKRLCNGKRKSGEILRDIFCTVIPHGLEENSSVWFFDEYLRLNDDILRPLFHKLTGPLMGKDKRRGVPYVWTVSHLADTLQQTSPRSFLAAIRSACADSLQRYPDHTFPIHYESIKRGVLSASDIRVNEMGEDHPWARNLLQALRGMNVPCLFTDVESKWRALYPDGPMTLEQYPQHMTATLSPKSWTIIRDQLAKLGFCVTLNDGRFNIPDLYRVGFRLGRRGGVKPLP
;
A
#
# COMPACT_ATOMS: atom_id res chain seq x y z
N MET A 1 -34.95 -7.96 -19.34
CA MET A 1 -33.62 -7.51 -19.80
C MET A 1 -33.26 -6.29 -18.96
N ILE A 2 -32.11 -6.31 -18.28
CA ILE A 2 -31.62 -5.16 -17.52
C ILE A 2 -31.15 -4.11 -18.53
N SER A 3 -31.62 -2.88 -18.38
CA SER A 3 -31.22 -1.78 -19.27
C SER A 3 -29.79 -1.30 -18.97
N VAL A 4 -29.10 -0.72 -19.96
CA VAL A 4 -27.76 -0.14 -19.75
C VAL A 4 -27.77 0.93 -18.67
N HIS A 5 -28.82 1.76 -18.64
CA HIS A 5 -29.00 2.78 -17.62
C HIS A 5 -29.09 2.19 -16.20
N GLU A 6 -29.84 1.10 -16.00
CA GLU A 6 -29.89 0.41 -14.70
C GLU A 6 -28.51 -0.12 -14.29
N ILE A 7 -27.71 -0.62 -15.23
CA ILE A 7 -26.33 -1.06 -14.96
C ILE A 7 -25.44 0.13 -14.58
N GLN A 8 -25.58 1.28 -15.26
CA GLN A 8 -24.84 2.50 -14.90
C GLN A 8 -25.17 2.97 -13.49
N THR A 9 -26.45 3.00 -13.11
CA THR A 9 -26.87 3.34 -11.74
C THR A 9 -26.32 2.34 -10.73
N ALA A 10 -26.40 1.04 -11.03
CA ALA A 10 -25.85 -0.01 -10.16
C ALA A 10 -24.34 0.13 -9.97
N LEU A 11 -23.58 0.44 -11.03
CA LEU A 11 -22.14 0.68 -10.97
C LEU A 11 -21.80 1.89 -10.10
N VAL A 12 -22.52 3.00 -10.25
CA VAL A 12 -22.29 4.20 -9.42
C VAL A 12 -22.57 3.89 -7.95
N GLN A 13 -23.69 3.23 -7.63
CA GLN A 13 -24.03 2.83 -6.26
C GLN A 13 -23.01 1.86 -5.66
N ALA A 14 -22.57 0.83 -6.42
CA ALA A 14 -21.61 -0.14 -5.94
C ALA A 14 -20.17 0.42 -5.79
N THR A 15 -19.89 1.57 -6.40
CA THR A 15 -18.57 2.23 -6.32
C THR A 15 -18.58 3.50 -5.46
N GLU A 16 -19.72 3.91 -4.91
CA GLU A 16 -19.86 5.18 -4.17
C GLU A 16 -18.99 5.24 -2.90
N ASP A 17 -18.87 4.10 -2.22
CA ASP A 17 -18.11 3.97 -0.97
C ASP A 17 -16.60 3.81 -1.19
N ILE A 18 -16.13 3.69 -2.45
CA ILE A 18 -14.71 3.58 -2.75
C ILE A 18 -14.04 4.93 -2.46
N LEU A 19 -13.31 5.03 -1.36
CA LEU A 19 -12.60 6.25 -0.96
C LEU A 19 -11.61 6.71 -2.05
N THR A 20 -11.71 7.99 -2.42
CA THR A 20 -10.83 8.65 -3.39
C THR A 20 -9.78 9.54 -2.73
N SER A 21 -9.76 9.60 -1.40
CA SER A 21 -8.84 10.41 -0.58
C SER A 21 -7.73 9.54 0.04
N THR A 22 -6.91 10.14 0.91
CA THR A 22 -5.92 9.45 1.75
C THR A 22 -6.54 8.61 2.86
N GLU A 23 -7.87 8.61 2.99
CA GLU A 23 -8.61 7.77 3.94
C GLU A 23 -8.62 6.31 3.46
N TYR A 24 -8.51 5.39 4.41
CA TYR A 24 -8.55 3.95 4.16
C TYR A 24 -9.90 3.41 4.62
N GLU A 25 -10.45 2.49 3.84
CA GLU A 25 -11.68 1.79 4.20
C GLU A 25 -11.32 0.58 5.05
N SER A 26 -11.98 0.45 6.20
CA SER A 26 -11.78 -0.72 7.05
C SER A 26 -12.26 -2.00 6.37
N PRO A 27 -11.51 -3.11 6.50
CA PRO A 27 -11.82 -4.35 5.82
C PRO A 27 -13.09 -5.00 6.38
N THR A 28 -14.02 -5.29 5.48
CA THR A 28 -15.21 -6.11 5.75
C THR A 28 -15.17 -7.38 4.92
N LEU A 29 -15.98 -8.39 5.26
CA LEU A 29 -16.11 -9.61 4.44
C LEU A 29 -16.58 -9.31 3.00
N ALA A 30 -17.34 -8.24 2.81
CA ALA A 30 -17.85 -7.78 1.51
C ALA A 30 -16.76 -7.12 0.64
N THR A 31 -15.81 -6.42 1.24
CA THR A 31 -14.78 -5.64 0.52
C THR A 31 -13.40 -6.29 0.53
N PHE A 32 -13.23 -7.34 1.34
CA PHE A 32 -12.04 -8.14 1.44
C PHE A 32 -11.79 -9.02 0.21
N TYR A 33 -10.59 -8.89 -0.37
CA TYR A 33 -10.06 -9.76 -1.42
C TYR A 33 -8.58 -10.04 -1.16
N ALA A 34 -8.22 -11.32 -1.10
CA ALA A 34 -6.85 -11.78 -0.87
C ALA A 34 -6.25 -12.39 -2.16
N PRO A 35 -5.40 -11.65 -2.89
CA PRO A 35 -4.58 -12.20 -3.97
C PRO A 35 -3.77 -13.41 -3.49
N GLN A 36 -3.54 -14.38 -4.38
CA GLN A 36 -2.67 -15.52 -4.06
C GLN A 36 -1.24 -15.07 -3.74
N SER A 37 -0.74 -14.02 -4.42
CA SER A 37 0.57 -13.41 -4.13
C SER A 37 0.66 -12.91 -2.69
N HIS A 38 -0.44 -12.39 -2.13
CA HIS A 38 -0.49 -11.83 -0.79
C HIS A 38 -0.58 -12.86 0.32
N ILE A 39 -1.00 -14.10 0.03
CA ILE A 39 -1.09 -15.17 1.06
C ILE A 39 0.26 -15.34 1.77
N LYS A 40 1.38 -15.26 1.05
CA LYS A 40 2.72 -15.29 1.65
C LYS A 40 2.99 -14.10 2.58
N ALA A 41 2.51 -12.90 2.24
CA ALA A 41 2.66 -11.71 3.10
C ALA A 41 1.90 -11.85 4.43
N LEU A 42 0.75 -12.54 4.40
CA LEU A 42 -0.14 -12.69 5.55
C LEU A 42 0.26 -13.81 6.50
N ARG A 43 1.09 -14.77 6.05
CA ARG A 43 1.64 -15.82 6.92
C ARG A 43 2.23 -15.22 8.18
N LEU A 44 2.01 -15.89 9.30
CA LEU A 44 2.39 -15.39 10.62
C LEU A 44 3.91 -15.15 10.74
N TYR A 45 4.71 -15.99 10.08
CA TYR A 45 6.18 -15.94 10.12
C TYR A 45 6.79 -14.93 9.15
N THR A 46 6.00 -14.32 8.27
CA THR A 46 6.49 -13.26 7.38
C THR A 46 6.60 -11.96 8.16
N GLN A 47 7.82 -11.55 8.47
CA GLN A 47 8.08 -10.42 9.35
C GLN A 47 8.05 -9.08 8.63
N LEU A 48 8.61 -9.01 7.42
CA LEU A 48 8.74 -7.76 6.67
C LEU A 48 7.91 -7.82 5.38
N VAL A 49 6.92 -6.95 5.30
CA VAL A 49 6.05 -6.78 4.15
C VAL A 49 6.24 -5.36 3.61
N VAL A 50 6.67 -5.25 2.36
CA VAL A 50 7.00 -3.96 1.73
C VAL A 50 6.01 -3.64 0.62
N GLY A 51 5.69 -2.37 0.41
CA GLY A 51 5.04 -1.97 -0.83
C GLY A 51 4.79 -0.47 -0.95
N ALA A 52 4.50 -0.03 -2.17
CA ALA A 52 4.23 1.36 -2.50
C ALA A 52 2.97 1.93 -1.81
N ARG A 53 2.71 3.22 -1.98
CA ARG A 53 1.49 3.87 -1.47
C ARG A 53 0.23 3.31 -2.13
N GLY A 54 -0.80 3.09 -1.32
CA GLY A 54 -2.12 2.62 -1.79
C GLY A 54 -2.21 1.14 -2.15
N VAL A 55 -1.16 0.33 -1.94
CA VAL A 55 -1.16 -1.13 -2.21
C VAL A 55 -1.91 -1.97 -1.15
N GLY A 56 -2.39 -1.35 -0.07
CA GLY A 56 -3.19 -2.01 0.96
C GLY A 56 -2.43 -2.43 2.22
N LYS A 57 -1.30 -1.80 2.56
CA LYS A 57 -0.57 -2.06 3.83
C LYS A 57 -1.46 -1.89 5.07
N THR A 58 -2.05 -0.71 5.24
CA THR A 58 -3.00 -0.41 6.33
C THR A 58 -4.24 -1.29 6.27
N PHE A 59 -4.76 -1.55 5.06
CA PHE A 59 -5.87 -2.49 4.88
C PHE A 59 -5.53 -3.89 5.44
N TRP A 60 -4.34 -4.42 5.15
CA TRP A 60 -3.91 -5.72 5.68
C TRP A 60 -3.62 -5.71 7.17
N SER A 61 -3.07 -4.60 7.69
CA SER A 61 -2.91 -4.37 9.13
C SER A 61 -4.26 -4.47 9.86
N GLU A 62 -5.31 -3.80 9.36
CA GLU A 62 -6.65 -3.87 9.93
C GLU A 62 -7.33 -5.22 9.67
N ALA A 63 -7.10 -5.85 8.51
CA ALA A 63 -7.71 -7.12 8.15
C ALA A 63 -7.23 -8.24 9.08
N LEU A 64 -5.95 -8.20 9.44
CA LEU A 64 -5.39 -9.10 10.44
C LEU A 64 -5.91 -8.80 11.84
N GLN A 65 -6.40 -7.60 12.15
CA GLN A 65 -7.04 -7.30 13.45
C GLN A 65 -8.52 -7.71 13.51
N ASN A 66 -9.20 -7.75 12.36
CA ASN A 66 -10.60 -8.17 12.27
C ASN A 66 -10.73 -9.71 12.40
N LYS A 67 -11.43 -10.17 13.45
CA LYS A 67 -11.62 -11.59 13.75
C LYS A 67 -12.41 -12.35 12.67
N GLU A 68 -13.42 -11.71 12.07
CA GLU A 68 -14.22 -12.35 11.00
C GLU A 68 -13.40 -12.55 9.74
N VAL A 69 -12.64 -11.53 9.34
CA VAL A 69 -11.73 -11.60 8.19
C VAL A 69 -10.63 -12.65 8.43
N ARG A 70 -10.05 -12.68 9.65
CA ARG A 70 -9.11 -13.74 10.04
C ARG A 70 -9.73 -15.13 9.97
N GLY A 71 -10.99 -15.31 10.36
CA GLY A 71 -11.69 -16.59 10.27
C GLY A 71 -11.78 -17.09 8.82
N VAL A 72 -12.10 -16.21 7.87
CA VAL A 72 -12.11 -16.56 6.43
C VAL A 72 -10.69 -16.84 5.92
N LEU A 73 -9.70 -16.04 6.32
CA LEU A 73 -8.30 -16.29 6.01
C LEU A 73 -7.80 -17.62 6.59
N GLY A 74 -8.30 -18.03 7.75
CA GLY A 74 -7.97 -19.27 8.47
C GLY A 74 -8.09 -20.51 7.61
N LYS A 75 -9.08 -20.56 6.71
CA LYS A 75 -9.25 -21.64 5.74
C LYS A 75 -8.02 -21.87 4.86
N ARG A 76 -7.29 -20.81 4.52
CA ARG A 76 -6.06 -20.85 3.71
C ARG A 76 -4.78 -20.74 4.53
N LEU A 77 -4.87 -20.15 5.73
CA LEU A 77 -3.78 -19.88 6.66
C LEU A 77 -4.21 -20.31 8.07
N PRO A 78 -4.22 -21.62 8.37
CA PRO A 78 -4.71 -22.14 9.65
C PRO A 78 -3.98 -21.53 10.85
N GLU A 79 -2.74 -21.07 10.66
CA GLU A 79 -1.98 -20.40 11.71
C GLU A 79 -2.56 -19.06 12.18
N LEU A 80 -3.57 -18.49 11.50
CA LEU A 80 -4.22 -17.23 11.86
C LEU A 80 -5.47 -17.40 12.74
N GLU A 81 -5.99 -18.62 12.92
CA GLU A 81 -7.22 -18.85 13.69
C GLU A 81 -7.03 -18.58 15.19
N ASN A 82 -5.91 -19.05 15.75
CA ASN A 82 -5.59 -18.96 17.19
C ASN A 82 -4.55 -17.87 17.50
N VAL A 83 -4.75 -16.67 16.95
CA VAL A 83 -3.82 -15.55 17.08
C VAL A 83 -4.47 -14.36 17.80
N TYR A 84 -3.82 -13.89 18.86
CA TYR A 84 -4.03 -12.56 19.42
C TYR A 84 -3.25 -11.55 18.59
N VAL A 85 -3.97 -10.59 18.01
CA VAL A 85 -3.38 -9.55 17.17
C VAL A 85 -3.45 -8.23 17.92
N VAL A 86 -2.30 -7.58 18.07
CA VAL A 86 -2.16 -6.28 18.72
C VAL A 86 -1.35 -5.34 17.83
N VAL A 87 -1.54 -4.04 18.03
CA VAL A 87 -0.84 -3.00 17.26
C VAL A 87 0.31 -2.45 18.10
N GLY A 88 1.53 -2.60 17.61
CA GLY A 88 2.72 -1.99 18.20
C GLY A 88 2.94 -0.55 17.75
N TYR A 89 2.49 -0.19 16.54
CA TYR A 89 2.42 1.20 16.08
C TYR A 89 1.49 1.32 14.86
N SER A 90 0.71 2.40 14.79
CA SER A 90 -0.12 2.73 13.63
C SER A 90 -0.41 4.24 13.56
N THR A 91 -1.20 4.67 12.58
CA THR A 91 -1.67 6.06 12.43
C THR A 91 -2.60 6.53 13.54
N GLN A 92 -3.21 5.61 14.29
CA GLN A 92 -4.17 5.97 15.35
C GLN A 92 -3.45 6.35 16.63
N ASN A 93 -3.97 7.33 17.37
CA ASN A 93 -3.47 7.61 18.71
C ASN A 93 -3.92 6.49 19.66
N SER A 94 -2.97 5.91 20.40
CA SER A 94 -3.23 4.83 21.36
C SER A 94 -2.34 5.00 22.59
N PRO A 95 -2.84 4.68 23.81
CA PRO A 95 -1.97 4.57 24.98
C PRO A 95 -0.97 3.39 24.88
N SER A 96 -1.15 2.48 23.92
CA SER A 96 -0.35 1.26 23.75
C SER A 96 1.04 1.51 23.17
N TYR A 97 1.29 2.69 22.59
CA TYR A 97 2.59 3.11 22.06
C TYR A 97 2.79 4.62 22.19
N PRO A 98 4.04 5.12 22.14
CA PRO A 98 4.32 6.56 22.20
C PRO A 98 3.66 7.34 21.06
N SER A 99 3.29 8.60 21.32
CA SER A 99 2.91 9.53 20.25
C SER A 99 4.16 10.00 19.48
N LEU A 100 3.96 10.65 18.33
CA LEU A 100 5.05 11.19 17.51
C LEU A 100 6.00 12.10 18.30
N ASP A 101 5.47 13.02 19.10
CA ASP A 101 6.30 13.92 19.91
C ASP A 101 7.07 13.16 21.00
N VAL A 102 6.46 12.13 21.59
CA VAL A 102 7.11 11.30 22.59
C VAL A 102 8.23 10.46 21.96
N PHE A 103 8.00 9.86 20.77
CA PHE A 103 9.06 9.16 20.03
C PHE A 103 10.25 10.09 19.74
N SER A 104 9.99 11.32 19.26
CA SER A 104 11.03 12.33 19.01
C SER A 104 11.81 12.73 20.27
N SER A 105 11.22 12.64 21.46
CA SER A 105 11.93 12.85 22.73
C SER A 105 12.71 11.62 23.17
N LEU A 106 12.14 10.41 23.02
CA LEU A 106 12.75 9.16 23.47
C LEU A 106 14.00 8.80 22.66
N ILE A 107 13.97 8.98 21.34
CA ILE A 107 15.09 8.63 20.44
C ILE A 107 16.37 9.42 20.77
N LYS A 108 16.24 10.59 21.39
CA LYS A 108 17.36 11.43 21.83
C LYS A 108 18.03 10.93 23.11
N LYS A 109 17.35 10.06 23.87
CA LYS A 109 17.77 9.61 25.20
C LYS A 109 18.10 8.12 25.25
N TYR A 110 17.44 7.32 24.42
CA TYR A 110 17.48 5.86 24.50
C TYR A 110 17.76 5.25 23.14
N GLU A 111 18.40 4.09 23.16
CA GLU A 111 18.57 3.28 21.96
C GLU A 111 17.21 2.85 21.39
N PRO A 112 17.03 2.91 20.05
CA PRO A 112 15.81 2.48 19.36
C PRO A 112 15.26 1.11 19.79
N GLU A 113 16.14 0.12 19.98
CA GLU A 113 15.76 -1.23 20.42
C GLU A 113 15.14 -1.23 21.82
N SER A 114 15.61 -0.36 22.72
CA SER A 114 15.03 -0.22 24.07
C SER A 114 13.62 0.35 24.00
N ILE A 115 13.38 1.30 23.09
CA ILE A 115 12.06 1.88 22.84
C ILE A 115 11.09 0.80 22.35
N TRP A 116 11.48 0.03 21.33
CA TRP A 116 10.61 -1.02 20.77
C TRP A 116 10.40 -2.20 21.70
N ARG A 117 11.42 -2.61 22.47
CA ARG A 117 11.25 -3.60 23.53
C ARG A 117 10.27 -3.08 24.59
N GLY A 118 10.29 -1.80 24.94
CA GLY A 118 9.28 -1.20 25.82
C GLY A 118 7.87 -1.25 25.23
N VAL A 119 7.71 -0.88 23.95
CA VAL A 119 6.41 -1.00 23.26
C VAL A 119 5.89 -2.44 23.30
N LEU A 120 6.72 -3.42 22.95
CA LEU A 120 6.37 -4.84 22.96
C LEU A 120 6.03 -5.34 24.37
N LEU A 121 6.79 -4.92 25.37
CA LEU A 121 6.55 -5.27 26.77
C LEU A 121 5.18 -4.77 27.23
N TYR A 122 4.86 -3.50 26.95
CA TYR A 122 3.57 -2.93 27.33
C TYR A 122 2.40 -3.49 26.50
N CYS A 123 2.63 -3.94 25.27
CA CYS A 123 1.64 -4.73 24.54
C CYS A 123 1.30 -6.04 25.29
N ILE A 124 2.29 -6.73 25.84
CA ILE A 124 2.07 -7.96 26.63
C ILE A 124 1.33 -7.66 27.94
N ILE A 125 1.73 -6.58 28.64
CA ILE A 125 1.14 -6.18 29.92
C ILE A 125 -0.33 -5.76 29.74
N TYR A 126 -0.62 -4.83 28.82
CA TYR A 126 -1.99 -4.32 28.63
C TYR A 126 -2.98 -5.37 28.15
N ASN A 127 -2.49 -6.42 27.50
CA ASN A 127 -3.33 -7.51 27.01
C ASN A 127 -3.33 -8.73 27.96
N ASN A 128 -2.76 -8.60 29.17
CA ASN A 128 -2.67 -9.68 30.18
C ASN A 128 -2.11 -11.00 29.60
N LEU A 129 -1.08 -10.88 28.76
CA LEU A 129 -0.47 -12.02 28.05
C LEU A 129 0.67 -12.67 28.85
N CYS A 130 0.95 -12.16 30.06
CA CYS A 130 1.90 -12.73 31.00
C CYS A 130 1.38 -12.50 32.42
N THR A 131 1.38 -13.54 33.24
CA THR A 131 0.99 -13.48 34.66
C THR A 131 2.15 -13.08 35.57
N THR A 132 3.39 -13.31 35.13
CA THR A 132 4.59 -13.01 35.92
C THR A 132 5.16 -11.65 35.52
N ILE A 133 4.54 -10.58 36.04
CA ILE A 133 4.95 -9.19 35.84
C ILE A 133 5.40 -8.60 37.18
N TYR A 134 6.45 -7.77 37.17
CA TYR A 134 6.90 -7.06 38.37
C TYR A 134 5.97 -5.89 38.69
N GLU A 135 5.49 -5.78 39.92
CA GLU A 135 4.55 -4.73 40.35
C GLU A 135 5.03 -3.31 40.00
N GLN A 136 6.34 -3.06 40.11
CA GLN A 136 6.98 -1.79 39.77
C GLN A 136 6.64 -1.28 38.37
N ILE A 137 6.50 -2.16 37.36
CA ILE A 137 6.24 -1.74 35.98
C ILE A 137 4.76 -1.44 35.73
N LEU A 138 3.84 -1.95 36.56
CA LEU A 138 2.40 -1.76 36.38
C LEU A 138 1.95 -0.33 36.69
N HIS A 139 2.73 0.40 37.49
CA HIS A 139 2.40 1.76 37.95
C HIS A 139 3.09 2.87 37.17
N ILE A 140 3.89 2.54 36.15
CA ILE A 140 4.61 3.55 35.37
C ILE A 140 3.67 4.14 34.29
N GLU A 141 3.37 5.42 34.42
CA GLU A 141 2.45 6.11 33.53
C GLU A 141 3.15 6.69 32.29
N SER A 142 4.34 7.26 32.46
CA SER A 142 5.02 7.98 31.38
C SER A 142 5.91 7.07 30.53
N TRP A 143 5.89 7.23 29.21
CA TRP A 143 6.74 6.45 28.31
C TRP A 143 8.24 6.62 28.58
N ASP A 144 8.68 7.80 29.02
CA ASP A 144 10.09 8.05 29.37
C ASP A 144 10.55 7.11 30.49
N GLU A 145 9.80 7.03 31.57
CA GLU A 145 10.09 6.13 32.70
C GLU A 145 9.96 4.65 32.30
N ARG A 146 9.01 4.32 31.41
CA ARG A 146 8.86 2.94 30.89
C ARG A 146 10.11 2.49 30.16
N ILE A 147 10.61 3.32 29.24
CA ILE A 147 11.79 2.99 28.46
C ILE A 147 13.04 3.03 29.36
N ALA A 148 13.13 3.97 30.31
CA ALA A 148 14.20 3.99 31.30
C ALA A 148 14.27 2.67 32.08
N TRP A 149 13.13 2.16 32.55
CA TRP A 149 13.08 0.89 33.28
C TRP A 149 13.54 -0.28 32.42
N VAL A 150 13.09 -0.34 31.16
CA VAL A 150 13.47 -1.38 30.19
C VAL A 150 14.98 -1.37 29.94
N ALA A 151 15.57 -0.19 29.76
CA ALA A 151 17.00 -0.02 29.54
C ALA A 151 17.83 -0.43 30.78
N GLN A 152 17.33 -0.15 31.98
CA GLN A 152 18.01 -0.46 33.24
C GLN A 152 17.87 -1.92 33.71
N HIS A 153 16.89 -2.66 33.18
CA HIS A 153 16.56 -4.02 33.65
C HIS A 153 16.46 -5.08 32.52
N PRO A 154 17.49 -5.24 31.67
CA PRO A 154 17.42 -6.10 30.49
C PRO A 154 17.07 -7.56 30.82
N GLU A 155 17.66 -8.15 31.88
CA GLU A 155 17.36 -9.53 32.26
C GLU A 155 15.92 -9.71 32.75
N LYS A 156 15.36 -8.74 33.47
CA LYS A 156 13.97 -8.81 33.94
C LYS A 156 13.02 -8.75 32.74
N VAL A 157 13.32 -7.88 31.78
CA VAL A 157 12.56 -7.76 30.52
C VAL A 157 12.57 -9.07 29.74
N ASP A 158 13.75 -9.69 29.57
CA ASP A 158 13.87 -10.96 28.84
C ASP A 158 13.12 -12.11 29.52
N ARG A 159 13.13 -12.16 30.86
CA ARG A 159 12.32 -13.13 31.62
C ARG A 159 10.82 -12.93 31.35
N ILE A 160 10.34 -11.69 31.26
CA ILE A 160 8.92 -11.43 30.96
C ILE A 160 8.58 -11.92 29.54
N PHE A 161 9.41 -11.63 28.55
CA PHE A 161 9.19 -12.12 27.17
C PHE A 161 9.22 -13.64 27.08
N TYR A 162 10.18 -14.28 27.74
CA TYR A 162 10.25 -15.73 27.83
C TYR A 162 8.98 -16.33 28.46
N ASN A 163 8.56 -15.81 29.62
CA ASN A 163 7.37 -16.29 30.32
C ASN A 163 6.10 -16.08 29.49
N ALA A 164 5.94 -14.91 28.86
CA ALA A 164 4.83 -14.63 27.96
C ALA A 164 4.78 -15.63 26.79
N ASN A 165 5.94 -15.98 26.21
CA ASN A 165 6.02 -16.98 25.15
C ASN A 165 5.57 -18.37 25.63
N GLN A 166 5.99 -18.79 26.84
CA GLN A 166 5.59 -20.08 27.42
C GLN A 166 4.10 -20.14 27.79
N GLU A 167 3.55 -19.04 28.31
CA GLU A 167 2.11 -18.97 28.59
C GLU A 167 1.27 -19.03 27.32
N LEU A 168 1.67 -18.32 26.27
CA LEU A 168 1.02 -18.39 24.97
C LEU A 168 1.08 -19.81 24.39
N LEU A 169 2.23 -20.49 24.54
CA LEU A 169 2.38 -21.89 24.15
C LEU A 169 1.40 -22.79 24.90
N THR A 170 1.31 -22.64 26.22
CA THR A 170 0.40 -23.43 27.09
C THR A 170 -1.07 -23.20 26.74
N LYS A 171 -1.41 -21.98 26.33
CA LYS A 171 -2.76 -21.59 25.90
C LYS A 171 -3.05 -21.97 24.44
N GLU A 172 -2.12 -22.59 23.73
CA GLU A 172 -2.17 -22.88 22.29
C GLU A 172 -2.48 -21.65 21.42
N LYS A 173 -1.98 -20.50 21.84
CA LYS A 173 -2.17 -19.22 21.15
C LYS A 173 -0.85 -18.62 20.72
N LYS A 174 -0.94 -17.74 19.74
CA LYS A 174 0.19 -16.93 19.27
C LYS A 174 -0.17 -15.45 19.40
N LEU A 175 0.83 -14.63 19.68
CA LEU A 175 0.74 -13.18 19.65
C LEU A 175 1.35 -12.69 18.33
N LEU A 176 0.62 -11.86 17.60
CA LEU A 176 1.10 -11.10 16.45
C LEU A 176 1.05 -9.61 16.77
N VAL A 177 2.21 -8.97 16.80
CA VAL A 177 2.33 -7.51 16.95
C VAL A 177 2.54 -6.89 15.57
N ILE A 178 1.61 -6.01 15.17
CA ILE A 178 1.62 -5.34 13.87
C ILE A 178 2.19 -3.93 14.00
N PHE A 179 3.07 -3.58 13.07
CA PHE A 179 3.62 -2.24 12.90
C PHE A 179 3.28 -1.75 11.49
N ASP A 180 2.61 -0.61 11.38
CA ASP A 180 2.26 0.05 10.12
C ASP A 180 2.49 1.56 10.23
N ALA A 181 2.51 2.26 9.09
CA ALA A 181 2.65 3.72 9.01
C ALA A 181 3.90 4.28 9.70
N LEU A 182 5.01 3.53 9.68
CA LEU A 182 6.29 3.91 10.29
C LEU A 182 6.88 5.19 9.69
N ASP A 183 6.42 5.65 8.52
CA ASP A 183 6.74 6.97 7.98
C ASP A 183 6.18 8.14 8.81
N ARG A 184 5.39 7.87 9.86
CA ARG A 184 4.80 8.88 10.75
C ARG A 184 5.27 8.80 12.20
N VAL A 185 6.24 7.94 12.49
CA VAL A 185 6.74 7.71 13.86
C VAL A 185 7.55 8.89 14.41
N ALA A 186 8.16 9.69 13.54
CA ALA A 186 8.95 10.87 13.92
C ALA A 186 8.82 11.99 12.88
N LYS A 187 9.40 13.17 13.18
CA LYS A 187 9.29 14.37 12.33
C LYS A 187 10.29 14.41 11.19
N THR A 188 11.47 13.85 11.40
CA THR A 188 12.55 13.85 10.41
C THR A 188 12.77 12.44 9.89
N TRP A 189 13.18 12.32 8.63
CA TRP A 189 13.46 11.00 8.07
C TRP A 189 14.69 10.34 8.69
N ASP A 190 15.64 11.10 9.23
CA ASP A 190 16.78 10.53 9.97
C ASP A 190 16.29 9.80 11.23
N ASP A 191 15.42 10.46 12.02
CA ASP A 191 14.78 9.85 13.18
C ASP A 191 13.91 8.64 12.77
N ILE A 192 13.15 8.75 11.67
CA ILE A 192 12.31 7.68 11.13
C ILE A 192 13.17 6.47 10.72
N ASP A 193 14.28 6.70 10.02
CA ASP A 193 15.19 5.66 9.54
C ASP A 193 15.85 4.98 10.76
N GLN A 194 16.34 5.76 11.73
CA GLN A 194 16.97 5.25 12.95
C GLN A 194 16.02 4.41 13.80
N ILE A 195 14.80 4.89 14.06
CA ILE A 195 13.83 4.15 14.87
C ILE A 195 13.35 2.90 14.12
N THR A 196 13.22 2.96 12.79
CA THR A 196 12.82 1.79 11.99
C THR A 196 13.93 0.74 11.93
N ASP A 197 15.20 1.13 11.85
CA ASP A 197 16.34 0.20 11.97
C ASP A 197 16.30 -0.55 13.31
N GLY A 198 16.04 0.17 14.41
CA GLY A 198 15.83 -0.42 15.73
C GLY A 198 14.67 -1.41 15.79
N LEU A 199 13.56 -1.11 15.10
CA LEU A 199 12.41 -2.02 15.02
C LEU A 199 12.77 -3.30 14.27
N LEU A 200 13.49 -3.18 13.15
CA LEU A 200 13.90 -4.33 12.34
C LEU A 200 14.84 -5.26 13.13
N ARG A 201 15.79 -4.69 13.88
CA ARG A 201 16.67 -5.46 14.78
C ARG A 201 15.88 -6.14 15.89
N THR A 202 14.94 -5.42 16.51
CA THR A 202 14.07 -5.99 17.54
C THR A 202 13.20 -7.11 16.96
N ALA A 203 12.64 -6.94 15.76
CA ALA A 203 11.86 -7.98 15.09
C ALA A 203 12.70 -9.23 14.78
N LEU A 204 13.97 -9.08 14.40
CA LEU A 204 14.89 -10.21 14.24
C LEU A 204 15.12 -10.96 15.55
N GLN A 205 15.37 -10.24 16.66
CA GLN A 205 15.52 -10.88 17.97
C GLN A 205 14.26 -11.68 18.32
N PHE A 206 13.08 -11.09 18.08
CA PHE A 206 11.80 -11.72 18.36
C PHE A 206 11.44 -12.85 17.39
N SER A 207 12.13 -12.99 16.25
CA SER A 207 11.93 -14.12 15.33
C SER A 207 12.18 -15.47 16.00
N THR A 208 13.04 -15.49 17.03
CA THR A 208 13.43 -16.67 17.81
C THR A 208 12.32 -17.20 18.72
N TYR A 209 11.38 -16.36 19.16
CA TYR A 209 10.24 -16.79 19.96
C TYR A 209 9.25 -17.58 19.12
N THR A 210 8.73 -18.70 19.62
CA THR A 210 7.81 -19.57 18.88
C THR A 210 6.40 -18.98 18.76
N ASN A 211 5.96 -18.27 19.80
CA ASN A 211 4.57 -17.84 19.97
C ASN A 211 4.41 -16.31 20.00
N ILE A 212 5.50 -15.53 20.00
CA ILE A 212 5.46 -14.07 19.84
C ILE A 212 6.05 -13.71 18.48
N LYS A 213 5.24 -13.10 17.62
CA LYS A 213 5.61 -12.75 16.24
C LYS A 213 5.36 -11.28 15.97
N THR A 214 6.20 -10.72 15.10
CA THR A 214 6.10 -9.34 14.65
C THR A 214 5.82 -9.32 13.15
N LYS A 215 5.05 -8.34 12.71
CA LYS A 215 4.82 -8.08 11.29
C LYS A 215 4.88 -6.59 11.03
N ILE A 216 5.78 -6.21 10.13
CA ILE A 216 6.11 -4.84 9.78
C ILE A 216 5.63 -4.60 8.36
N PHE A 217 4.71 -3.66 8.21
CA PHE A 217 4.31 -3.11 6.92
C PHE A 217 5.12 -1.83 6.66
N LEU A 218 6.06 -1.91 5.75
CA LEU A 218 6.99 -0.83 5.43
C LEU A 218 6.71 -0.27 4.04
N ARG A 219 6.80 1.06 3.89
CA ARG A 219 6.73 1.66 2.56
C ARG A 219 8.00 1.37 1.77
N GLU A 220 7.88 1.22 0.47
CA GLU A 220 9.02 0.88 -0.41
C GLU A 220 10.07 1.99 -0.47
N ASP A 221 9.64 3.26 -0.56
CA ASP A 221 10.51 4.43 -0.50
C ASP A 221 11.29 4.49 0.83
N HIS A 222 10.61 4.25 1.96
CA HIS A 222 11.26 4.14 3.26
C HIS A 222 12.24 2.96 3.32
N CYS A 223 11.83 1.77 2.87
CA CYS A 223 12.70 0.59 2.82
C CYS A 223 13.99 0.85 2.01
N ASN A 224 13.90 1.61 0.92
CA ASN A 224 15.05 1.93 0.06
C ASN A 224 16.03 2.93 0.69
N ARG A 225 15.62 3.63 1.76
CA ARG A 225 16.50 4.53 2.54
C ARG A 225 17.34 3.78 3.56
N LEU A 226 16.82 2.68 4.08
CA LEU A 226 17.45 1.92 5.16
C LEU A 226 18.72 1.21 4.66
N SER A 227 19.78 1.25 5.47
CA SER A 227 21.07 0.65 5.14
C SER A 227 21.12 -0.87 5.32
N PHE A 228 20.22 -1.43 6.14
CA PHE A 228 20.21 -2.84 6.57
C PHE A 228 21.59 -3.33 7.08
N SER A 229 22.39 -2.42 7.64
CA SER A 229 23.77 -2.67 8.06
C SER A 229 23.84 -3.15 9.51
N PHE A 230 23.16 -4.26 9.80
CA PHE A 230 23.17 -4.92 11.10
C PHE A 230 23.28 -6.45 10.96
N PRO A 231 23.78 -7.17 11.98
CA PRO A 231 23.91 -8.62 11.93
C PRO A 231 22.60 -9.31 11.55
N ASP A 232 22.67 -10.35 10.72
CA ASP A 232 21.52 -11.14 10.27
C ASP A 232 20.43 -10.41 9.47
N SER A 233 20.67 -9.18 9.00
CA SER A 233 19.73 -8.45 8.14
C SER A 233 19.36 -9.20 6.85
N SER A 234 20.25 -10.06 6.35
CA SER A 234 20.00 -10.96 5.21
C SER A 234 18.84 -11.93 5.45
N LYS A 235 18.54 -12.31 6.71
CA LYS A 235 17.37 -13.14 7.06
C LYS A 235 16.06 -12.37 6.90
N LEU A 236 16.03 -11.08 7.24
CA LEU A 236 14.87 -10.22 6.95
C LEU A 236 14.70 -9.99 5.44
N LEU A 237 15.80 -9.69 4.75
CA LEU A 237 15.75 -9.39 3.32
C LEU A 237 15.34 -10.62 2.48
N SER A 238 15.80 -11.82 2.85
CA SER A 238 15.41 -13.06 2.18
C SER A 238 13.97 -13.48 2.45
N SER A 239 13.38 -13.07 3.58
CA SER A 239 11.98 -13.31 3.93
C SER A 239 11.05 -12.14 3.61
N LYS A 240 11.59 -11.05 3.06
CA LYS A 240 10.85 -9.86 2.63
C LYS A 240 9.84 -10.24 1.54
N ILE A 241 8.58 -9.86 1.73
CA ILE A 241 7.53 -10.03 0.72
C ILE A 241 7.06 -8.66 0.23
N ALA A 242 6.99 -8.49 -1.09
CA ALA A 242 6.39 -7.32 -1.71
C ALA A 242 4.87 -7.49 -1.86
N LEU A 243 4.10 -6.44 -1.55
CA LEU A 243 2.68 -6.37 -1.84
C LEU A 243 2.46 -5.87 -3.26
N GLU A 244 2.35 -6.82 -4.18
CA GLU A 244 2.18 -6.56 -5.60
C GLU A 244 0.81 -7.04 -6.08
N TRP A 245 0.20 -6.21 -6.93
CA TRP A 245 -1.11 -6.47 -7.52
C TRP A 245 -0.95 -6.73 -9.02
N THR A 246 -1.33 -7.92 -9.46
CA THR A 246 -1.46 -8.18 -10.89
C THR A 246 -2.73 -7.52 -11.44
N ARG A 247 -2.81 -7.38 -12.76
CA ARG A 247 -4.04 -6.92 -13.44
C ARG A 247 -5.25 -7.77 -13.01
N ALA A 248 -5.10 -9.09 -13.02
CA ALA A 248 -6.17 -10.00 -12.62
C ALA A 248 -6.60 -9.77 -11.17
N ASP A 249 -5.67 -9.52 -10.25
CA ASP A 249 -5.99 -9.23 -8.85
C ASP A 249 -6.77 -7.92 -8.68
N LEU A 250 -6.40 -6.87 -9.41
CA LEU A 250 -7.11 -5.59 -9.38
C LEU A 250 -8.56 -5.74 -9.85
N TYR A 251 -8.78 -6.47 -10.95
CA TYR A 251 -10.12 -6.75 -11.45
C TYR A 251 -10.89 -7.72 -10.55
N GLY A 252 -10.22 -8.70 -9.92
CA GLY A 252 -10.83 -9.58 -8.91
C GLY A 252 -11.31 -8.79 -7.70
N LEU A 253 -10.51 -7.85 -7.20
CA LEU A 253 -10.91 -6.91 -6.14
C LEU A 253 -12.11 -6.05 -6.56
N LEU A 254 -12.11 -5.52 -7.79
CA LEU A 254 -13.24 -4.76 -8.31
C LEU A 254 -14.51 -5.63 -8.33
N TRP A 255 -14.45 -6.82 -8.91
CA TRP A 255 -15.62 -7.71 -8.99
C TRP A 255 -16.11 -8.17 -7.63
N LYS A 256 -15.21 -8.40 -6.66
CA LYS A 256 -15.60 -8.69 -5.27
C LYS A 256 -16.47 -7.58 -4.71
N ARG A 257 -16.08 -6.31 -4.92
CA ARG A 257 -16.85 -5.14 -4.48
C ARG A 257 -18.17 -5.00 -5.24
N LEU A 258 -18.13 -5.10 -6.57
CA LEU A 258 -19.33 -4.99 -7.41
C LEU A 258 -20.39 -6.05 -7.06
N CYS A 259 -19.99 -7.31 -6.86
CA CYS A 259 -20.91 -8.40 -6.50
C CYS A 259 -21.49 -8.24 -5.09
N ASN A 260 -20.78 -7.52 -4.21
CA ASN A 260 -21.24 -7.18 -2.85
C ASN A 260 -21.84 -5.76 -2.76
N GLY A 261 -22.20 -5.16 -3.90
CA GLY A 261 -22.91 -3.88 -3.93
C GLY A 261 -24.24 -3.95 -3.16
N LYS A 262 -24.62 -2.85 -2.52
CA LYS A 262 -25.82 -2.81 -1.67
C LYS A 262 -27.10 -3.02 -2.49
N ARG A 263 -28.06 -3.77 -1.93
CA ARG A 263 -29.43 -3.93 -2.48
C ARG A 263 -29.39 -4.42 -3.94
N LYS A 264 -30.29 -3.88 -4.78
CA LYS A 264 -30.45 -4.19 -6.21
C LYS A 264 -29.18 -3.98 -7.04
N SER A 265 -28.26 -3.11 -6.61
CA SER A 265 -27.01 -2.87 -7.36
C SER A 265 -26.14 -4.13 -7.41
N GLY A 266 -25.98 -4.81 -6.28
CA GLY A 266 -25.23 -6.06 -6.22
C GLY A 266 -25.89 -7.17 -7.03
N GLU A 267 -27.22 -7.28 -6.99
CA GLU A 267 -27.97 -8.26 -7.80
C GLU A 267 -27.71 -8.09 -9.30
N ILE A 268 -27.87 -6.86 -9.81
CA ILE A 268 -27.61 -6.53 -11.23
C ILE A 268 -26.18 -6.89 -11.62
N LEU A 269 -25.20 -6.58 -10.76
CA LEU A 269 -23.78 -6.82 -11.05
C LEU A 269 -23.41 -8.30 -10.94
N ARG A 270 -24.04 -9.06 -10.04
CA ARG A 270 -23.92 -10.52 -9.97
C ARG A 270 -24.52 -11.20 -11.20
N ASP A 271 -25.66 -10.73 -11.70
CA ASP A 271 -26.25 -11.26 -12.94
C ASP A 271 -25.27 -11.12 -14.11
N ILE A 272 -24.60 -9.98 -14.24
CA ILE A 272 -23.57 -9.76 -15.26
C ILE A 272 -22.39 -10.73 -15.05
N PHE A 273 -21.90 -10.87 -13.82
CA PHE A 273 -20.82 -11.79 -13.47
C PHE A 273 -21.16 -13.24 -13.88
N CYS A 274 -22.35 -13.70 -13.50
CA CYS A 274 -22.84 -15.06 -13.78
C CYS A 274 -23.05 -15.33 -15.28
N THR A 275 -23.18 -14.32 -16.13
CA THR A 275 -23.23 -14.53 -17.59
C THR A 275 -21.92 -15.04 -18.19
N VAL A 276 -20.78 -14.79 -17.51
CA VAL A 276 -19.45 -15.23 -17.96
C VAL A 276 -18.92 -16.35 -17.07
N ILE A 277 -19.25 -16.32 -15.77
CA ILE A 277 -18.80 -17.30 -14.78
C ILE A 277 -20.02 -17.87 -14.05
N PRO A 278 -20.78 -18.78 -14.68
CA PRO A 278 -21.88 -19.47 -14.02
C PRO A 278 -21.38 -20.19 -12.77
N HIS A 279 -22.13 -20.12 -11.67
CA HIS A 279 -21.78 -20.74 -10.39
C HIS A 279 -20.44 -20.29 -9.78
N GLY A 280 -19.86 -19.17 -10.24
CA GLY A 280 -18.60 -18.66 -9.70
C GLY A 280 -18.72 -17.89 -8.38
N LEU A 281 -19.92 -17.79 -7.82
CA LEU A 281 -20.21 -17.04 -6.60
C LEU A 281 -20.98 -17.92 -5.61
N GLU A 282 -20.59 -17.83 -4.35
CA GLU A 282 -21.26 -18.48 -3.22
C GLU A 282 -21.69 -17.42 -2.21
N GLU A 283 -22.93 -17.51 -1.74
CA GLU A 283 -23.44 -16.65 -0.68
C GLU A 283 -23.20 -17.29 0.69
N ASN A 284 -22.64 -16.51 1.61
CA ASN A 284 -22.58 -16.86 3.02
C ASN A 284 -22.87 -15.61 3.86
N SER A 285 -23.90 -15.70 4.71
CA SER A 285 -24.27 -14.63 5.65
C SER A 285 -24.47 -13.27 4.96
N SER A 286 -25.20 -13.27 3.83
CA SER A 286 -25.46 -12.08 2.99
C SER A 286 -24.23 -11.46 2.34
N VAL A 287 -23.11 -12.17 2.33
CA VAL A 287 -21.87 -11.79 1.65
C VAL A 287 -21.56 -12.80 0.55
N TRP A 288 -21.19 -12.30 -0.62
CA TRP A 288 -20.86 -13.10 -1.78
C TRP A 288 -19.35 -13.29 -1.91
N PHE A 289 -18.92 -14.55 -1.96
CA PHE A 289 -17.54 -14.96 -2.14
C PHE A 289 -17.35 -15.57 -3.52
N PHE A 290 -16.13 -15.49 -4.06
CA PHE A 290 -15.77 -16.31 -5.20
C PHE A 290 -15.69 -17.77 -4.75
N ASP A 291 -16.18 -18.67 -5.60
CA ASP A 291 -16.00 -20.11 -5.42
C ASP A 291 -14.52 -20.45 -5.16
N GLU A 292 -14.27 -21.43 -4.30
CA GLU A 292 -12.92 -21.76 -3.82
C GLU A 292 -11.98 -22.20 -4.96
N TYR A 293 -12.53 -22.83 -5.99
CA TYR A 293 -11.80 -23.34 -7.15
C TYR A 293 -11.73 -22.33 -8.30
N LEU A 294 -12.46 -21.22 -8.21
CA LEU A 294 -12.46 -20.18 -9.23
C LEU A 294 -11.10 -19.47 -9.30
N ARG A 295 -10.41 -19.66 -10.43
CA ARG A 295 -9.17 -18.94 -10.75
C ARG A 295 -9.47 -17.79 -11.70
N LEU A 296 -9.51 -16.58 -11.14
CA LEU A 296 -9.67 -15.37 -11.93
C LEU A 296 -8.38 -15.07 -12.70
N ASN A 297 -8.44 -15.19 -14.02
CA ASN A 297 -7.32 -14.90 -14.93
C ASN A 297 -7.77 -13.92 -16.03
N ASP A 298 -6.80 -13.47 -16.84
CA ASP A 298 -7.06 -12.50 -17.90
C ASP A 298 -8.06 -12.99 -18.95
N ASP A 299 -8.15 -14.31 -19.20
CA ASP A 299 -9.06 -14.89 -20.19
C ASP A 299 -10.53 -14.83 -19.76
N ILE A 300 -10.77 -14.86 -18.45
CA ILE A 300 -12.11 -14.76 -17.85
C ILE A 300 -12.48 -13.30 -17.58
N LEU A 301 -11.56 -12.55 -16.95
CA LEU A 301 -11.83 -11.20 -16.49
C LEU A 301 -11.94 -10.19 -17.64
N ARG A 302 -11.23 -10.40 -18.75
CA ARG A 302 -11.28 -9.50 -19.91
C ARG A 302 -12.67 -9.52 -20.59
N PRO A 303 -13.23 -10.67 -21.01
CA PRO A 303 -14.60 -10.72 -21.52
C PRO A 303 -15.63 -10.17 -20.54
N LEU A 304 -15.44 -10.45 -19.26
CA LEU A 304 -16.32 -9.95 -18.21
C LEU A 304 -16.29 -8.42 -18.11
N PHE A 305 -15.11 -7.79 -18.15
CA PHE A 305 -15.02 -6.33 -18.17
C PHE A 305 -15.53 -5.71 -19.49
N HIS A 306 -15.46 -6.43 -20.61
CA HIS A 306 -16.06 -5.99 -21.88
C HIS A 306 -17.59 -5.92 -21.82
N LYS A 307 -18.26 -6.67 -20.92
CA LYS A 307 -19.70 -6.49 -20.69
C LYS A 307 -20.03 -5.09 -20.18
N LEU A 308 -19.11 -4.47 -19.44
CA LEU A 308 -19.27 -3.11 -18.90
C LEU A 308 -18.77 -2.02 -19.84
N THR A 309 -17.71 -2.30 -20.62
CA THR A 309 -16.96 -1.25 -21.36
C THR A 309 -17.00 -1.38 -22.89
N GLY A 310 -17.37 -2.56 -23.39
CA GLY A 310 -17.07 -2.96 -24.76
C GLY A 310 -15.59 -3.31 -24.97
N PRO A 311 -15.20 -3.76 -26.18
CA PRO A 311 -13.85 -4.26 -26.42
C PRO A 311 -12.80 -3.20 -26.80
N LEU A 312 -13.20 -1.95 -27.08
CA LEU A 312 -12.33 -0.94 -27.70
C LEU A 312 -12.24 0.35 -26.88
N MET A 313 -11.03 0.92 -26.78
CA MET A 313 -10.77 2.26 -26.23
C MET A 313 -11.05 3.39 -27.25
N GLY A 314 -12.22 3.36 -27.88
CA GLY A 314 -12.68 4.36 -28.84
C GLY A 314 -13.25 3.74 -30.12
N LYS A 315 -13.25 4.54 -31.20
CA LYS A 315 -13.88 4.14 -32.48
C LYS A 315 -13.13 3.06 -33.25
N ASP A 316 -11.87 2.80 -32.92
CA ASP A 316 -11.00 1.90 -33.68
C ASP A 316 -10.16 0.99 -32.77
N LYS A 317 -9.71 -0.15 -33.32
CA LYS A 317 -8.91 -1.16 -32.60
C LYS A 317 -7.51 -0.70 -32.22
N ARG A 318 -6.99 0.39 -32.80
CA ARG A 318 -5.61 0.85 -32.57
C ARG A 318 -5.46 1.56 -31.22
N ARG A 319 -6.57 1.98 -30.61
CA ARG A 319 -6.58 2.70 -29.34
C ARG A 319 -6.46 1.80 -28.10
N GLY A 320 -6.46 0.48 -28.30
CA GLY A 320 -6.28 -0.51 -27.24
C GLY A 320 -7.60 -1.07 -26.69
N VAL A 321 -7.47 -1.93 -25.68
CA VAL A 321 -8.55 -2.68 -25.06
C VAL A 321 -8.75 -2.19 -23.63
N PRO A 322 -9.97 -1.82 -23.19
CA PRO A 322 -10.20 -1.22 -21.88
C PRO A 322 -9.56 -2.00 -20.72
N TYR A 323 -9.71 -3.32 -20.71
CA TYR A 323 -9.16 -4.20 -19.67
C TYR A 323 -7.65 -4.06 -19.46
N VAL A 324 -6.89 -3.94 -20.56
CA VAL A 324 -5.42 -3.79 -20.50
C VAL A 324 -5.06 -2.31 -20.32
N TRP A 325 -5.73 -1.45 -21.07
CA TRP A 325 -5.45 -0.02 -21.15
C TRP A 325 -5.55 0.66 -19.80
N THR A 326 -6.62 0.39 -19.03
CA THR A 326 -6.84 1.05 -17.73
C THR A 326 -5.70 0.80 -16.77
N VAL A 327 -5.27 -0.45 -16.60
CA VAL A 327 -4.17 -0.79 -15.68
C VAL A 327 -2.84 -0.25 -16.20
N SER A 328 -2.53 -0.42 -17.48
CA SER A 328 -1.26 0.06 -18.04
C SER A 328 -1.07 1.59 -17.95
N HIS A 329 -2.15 2.38 -17.98
CA HIS A 329 -2.06 3.84 -17.85
C HIS A 329 -2.04 4.33 -16.39
N LEU A 330 -2.32 3.44 -15.45
CA LEU A 330 -2.20 3.69 -14.01
C LEU A 330 -0.91 3.13 -13.39
N ALA A 331 -0.12 2.43 -14.19
CA ALA A 331 1.15 1.85 -13.75
C ALA A 331 2.24 2.92 -13.63
N ASP A 332 3.10 2.76 -12.62
CA ASP A 332 4.35 3.50 -12.49
C ASP A 332 5.47 2.88 -13.34
N THR A 333 6.72 3.36 -13.19
CA THR A 333 7.86 2.80 -13.96
C THR A 333 8.27 1.40 -13.52
N LEU A 334 7.79 0.92 -12.37
CA LEU A 334 7.96 -0.45 -11.90
C LEU A 334 6.83 -1.37 -12.37
N GLN A 335 5.96 -0.88 -13.27
CA GLN A 335 4.77 -1.56 -13.78
C GLN A 335 3.76 -1.93 -12.69
N GLN A 336 3.78 -1.21 -11.57
CA GLN A 336 2.86 -1.45 -10.47
C GLN A 336 1.68 -0.49 -10.54
N THR A 337 0.48 -1.04 -10.42
CA THR A 337 -0.76 -0.27 -10.24
C THR A 337 -1.34 -0.59 -8.88
N SER A 338 -1.58 0.43 -8.06
CA SER A 338 -2.21 0.22 -6.77
C SER A 338 -3.74 0.03 -6.88
N PRO A 339 -4.35 -0.79 -6.01
CA PRO A 339 -5.79 -0.89 -5.84
C PRO A 339 -6.49 0.45 -5.71
N ARG A 340 -5.93 1.36 -4.89
CA ARG A 340 -6.55 2.66 -4.63
C ARG A 340 -6.70 3.49 -5.90
N SER A 341 -5.62 3.62 -6.70
CA SER A 341 -5.68 4.38 -7.97
C SER A 341 -6.60 3.70 -8.97
N PHE A 342 -6.56 2.37 -9.05
CA PHE A 342 -7.42 1.61 -9.94
C PHE A 342 -8.91 1.79 -9.60
N LEU A 343 -9.29 1.56 -8.35
CA LEU A 343 -10.67 1.69 -7.89
C LEU A 343 -11.17 3.14 -8.00
N ALA A 344 -10.34 4.13 -7.67
CA ALA A 344 -10.68 5.54 -7.86
C ALA A 344 -10.93 5.91 -9.33
N ALA A 345 -10.09 5.40 -10.25
CA ALA A 345 -10.28 5.60 -11.68
C ALA A 345 -11.60 4.99 -12.18
N ILE A 346 -11.93 3.77 -11.72
CA ILE A 346 -13.18 3.10 -12.09
C ILE A 346 -14.39 3.84 -11.51
N ARG A 347 -14.37 4.24 -10.23
CA ARG A 347 -15.44 5.05 -9.60
C ARG A 347 -15.71 6.32 -10.41
N SER A 348 -14.65 7.06 -10.74
CA SER A 348 -14.75 8.28 -11.54
C SER A 348 -15.31 8.01 -12.95
N ALA A 349 -14.87 6.93 -13.60
CA ALA A 349 -15.39 6.53 -14.90
C ALA A 349 -16.87 6.13 -14.87
N CYS A 350 -17.33 5.44 -13.83
CA CYS A 350 -18.75 5.08 -13.65
C CYS A 350 -19.61 6.33 -13.48
N ALA A 351 -19.19 7.27 -12.61
CA ALA A 351 -19.90 8.51 -12.38
C ALA A 351 -19.97 9.40 -13.64
N ASP A 352 -18.84 9.59 -14.34
CA ASP A 352 -18.79 10.37 -15.59
C ASP A 352 -19.61 9.73 -16.71
N SER A 353 -19.67 8.39 -16.79
CA SER A 353 -20.47 7.67 -17.79
C SER A 353 -21.96 7.88 -17.59
N LEU A 354 -22.46 7.72 -16.36
CA LEU A 354 -23.87 7.96 -16.04
C LEU A 354 -24.28 9.41 -16.32
N GLN A 355 -23.39 10.36 -16.03
CA GLN A 355 -23.68 11.79 -16.21
C GLN A 355 -23.65 12.24 -17.67
N ARG A 356 -22.67 11.78 -18.46
CA ARG A 356 -22.38 12.35 -19.79
C ARG A 356 -22.73 11.44 -20.96
N TYR A 357 -22.87 10.13 -20.70
CA TYR A 357 -23.14 9.13 -21.72
C TYR A 357 -24.24 8.14 -21.28
N PRO A 358 -25.42 8.61 -20.83
CA PRO A 358 -26.49 7.74 -20.35
C PRO A 358 -27.04 6.80 -21.43
N ASP A 359 -27.00 7.22 -22.70
CA ASP A 359 -27.57 6.48 -23.83
C ASP A 359 -26.53 5.64 -24.61
N HIS A 360 -25.31 5.53 -24.09
CA HIS A 360 -24.26 4.77 -24.76
C HIS A 360 -24.53 3.25 -24.71
N THR A 361 -24.10 2.51 -25.74
CA THR A 361 -24.31 1.06 -25.85
C THR A 361 -23.75 0.26 -24.67
N PHE A 362 -22.66 0.73 -24.07
CA PHE A 362 -22.02 0.08 -22.92
C PHE A 362 -22.10 0.96 -21.66
N PRO A 363 -22.28 0.37 -20.46
CA PRO A 363 -22.42 1.12 -19.22
C PRO A 363 -21.28 2.11 -18.93
N ILE A 364 -20.03 1.70 -19.16
CA ILE A 364 -18.85 2.54 -18.93
C ILE A 364 -18.29 2.99 -20.28
N HIS A 365 -18.31 4.30 -20.52
CA HIS A 365 -17.86 4.88 -21.78
C HIS A 365 -16.32 5.00 -21.82
N TYR A 366 -15.70 4.75 -22.97
CA TYR A 366 -14.24 4.75 -23.11
C TYR A 366 -13.59 6.12 -22.82
N GLU A 367 -14.26 7.24 -23.13
CA GLU A 367 -13.78 8.58 -22.72
C GLU A 367 -13.87 8.79 -21.21
N SER A 368 -14.84 8.17 -20.54
CA SER A 368 -14.98 8.24 -19.08
C SER A 368 -13.87 7.44 -18.39
N ILE A 369 -13.43 6.32 -18.98
CA ILE A 369 -12.22 5.60 -18.51
C ILE A 369 -10.98 6.50 -18.59
N LYS A 370 -10.79 7.24 -19.68
CA LYS A 370 -9.65 8.18 -19.82
C LYS A 370 -9.69 9.28 -18.76
N ARG A 371 -10.87 9.87 -18.52
CA ARG A 371 -11.06 10.90 -17.49
C ARG A 371 -10.87 10.34 -16.08
N GLY A 372 -11.32 9.11 -15.84
CA GLY A 372 -11.12 8.42 -14.57
C GLY A 372 -9.63 8.17 -14.29
N VAL A 373 -8.87 7.72 -15.29
CA VAL A 373 -7.40 7.58 -15.17
C VAL A 373 -6.74 8.92 -14.90
N LEU A 374 -7.12 9.99 -15.62
CA LEU A 374 -6.62 11.35 -15.35
C LEU A 374 -6.90 11.78 -13.89
N SER A 375 -8.12 11.55 -13.39
CA SER A 375 -8.48 11.88 -12.01
C SER A 375 -7.66 11.08 -10.98
N ALA A 376 -7.40 9.81 -11.24
CA ALA A 376 -6.56 8.98 -10.37
C ALA A 376 -5.07 9.35 -10.44
N SER A 377 -4.59 9.83 -11.59
CA SER A 377 -3.25 10.41 -11.75
C SER A 377 -3.06 11.65 -10.89
N ASP A 378 -4.05 12.54 -10.80
CA ASP A 378 -3.97 13.73 -9.95
C ASP A 378 -3.82 13.38 -8.47
N ILE A 379 -4.52 12.34 -8.00
CA ILE A 379 -4.35 11.80 -6.64
C ILE A 379 -2.89 11.34 -6.42
N ARG A 380 -2.32 10.61 -7.39
CA ARG A 380 -0.93 10.13 -7.30
C ARG A 380 0.11 11.24 -7.30
N VAL A 381 -0.11 12.29 -8.10
CA VAL A 381 0.76 13.46 -8.12
C VAL A 381 0.73 14.20 -6.79
N ASN A 382 -0.46 14.34 -6.17
CA ASN A 382 -0.58 14.96 -4.86
C ASN A 382 0.12 14.13 -3.77
N GLU A 383 -0.11 12.82 -3.75
CA GLU A 383 0.56 11.90 -2.83
C GLU A 383 2.09 11.96 -2.96
N MET A 384 2.60 11.89 -4.18
CA MET A 384 4.03 12.05 -4.43
C MET A 384 4.54 13.40 -3.91
N GLY A 385 3.76 14.46 -4.11
CA GLY A 385 4.10 15.81 -3.65
C GLY A 385 4.15 15.97 -2.13
N GLU A 386 3.33 15.24 -1.40
CA GLU A 386 3.39 15.19 0.07
C GLU A 386 4.68 14.53 0.56
N ASP A 387 5.06 13.40 -0.07
CA ASP A 387 6.22 12.61 0.38
C ASP A 387 7.56 13.16 -0.12
N HIS A 388 7.55 13.76 -1.32
CA HIS A 388 8.74 14.27 -2.00
C HIS A 388 8.46 15.64 -2.63
N PRO A 389 8.35 16.72 -1.83
CA PRO A 389 8.07 18.07 -2.34
C PRO A 389 9.07 18.53 -3.42
N TRP A 390 10.35 18.16 -3.26
CA TRP A 390 11.41 18.46 -4.23
C TRP A 390 11.16 17.80 -5.60
N ALA A 391 10.68 16.55 -5.61
CA ALA A 391 10.39 15.82 -6.84
C ALA A 391 9.20 16.44 -7.58
N ARG A 392 8.17 16.85 -6.83
CA ARG A 392 7.02 17.60 -7.40
C ARG A 392 7.46 18.86 -8.11
N ASN A 393 8.31 19.67 -7.48
CA ASN A 393 8.79 20.93 -8.06
C ASN A 393 9.56 20.70 -9.37
N LEU A 394 10.46 19.71 -9.39
CA LEU A 394 11.23 19.36 -10.58
C LEU A 394 10.37 18.86 -11.74
N LEU A 395 9.37 18.01 -11.47
CA LEU A 395 8.48 17.48 -12.52
C LEU A 395 7.47 18.53 -12.99
N GLN A 396 7.01 19.41 -12.10
CA GLN A 396 6.13 20.52 -12.44
C GLN A 396 6.82 21.53 -13.38
N ALA A 397 8.13 21.72 -13.26
CA ALA A 397 8.92 22.56 -14.18
C ALA A 397 8.94 22.04 -15.63
N LEU A 398 8.63 20.75 -15.84
CA LEU A 398 8.60 20.11 -17.15
C LEU A 398 7.23 20.24 -17.84
N ARG A 399 6.27 20.92 -17.22
CA ARG A 399 4.92 21.12 -17.76
C ARG A 399 4.97 21.63 -19.21
N GLY A 400 4.21 20.99 -20.09
CA GLY A 400 4.17 21.33 -21.52
C GLY A 400 5.29 20.72 -22.38
N MET A 401 6.30 20.07 -21.77
CA MET A 401 7.28 19.29 -22.53
C MET A 401 6.68 17.99 -23.07
N ASN A 402 7.27 17.46 -24.13
CA ASN A 402 6.92 16.15 -24.69
C ASN A 402 7.95 15.10 -24.28
N VAL A 403 7.49 14.01 -23.67
CA VAL A 403 8.32 12.84 -23.35
C VAL A 403 7.98 11.66 -24.27
N PRO A 404 8.95 10.78 -24.60
CA PRO A 404 10.36 10.84 -24.20
C PRO A 404 11.17 11.92 -24.92
N CYS A 405 12.16 12.48 -24.23
CA CYS A 405 13.04 13.55 -24.70
C CYS A 405 14.51 13.33 -24.27
N LEU A 406 15.42 14.18 -24.75
CA LEU A 406 16.81 14.13 -24.28
C LEU A 406 16.88 14.63 -22.85
N PHE A 407 17.72 14.00 -22.03
CA PHE A 407 17.90 14.43 -20.65
C PHE A 407 18.48 15.85 -20.54
N THR A 408 19.28 16.29 -21.52
CA THR A 408 19.80 17.67 -21.60
C THR A 408 18.71 18.73 -21.66
N ASP A 409 17.55 18.43 -22.27
CA ASP A 409 16.42 19.34 -22.34
C ASP A 409 15.74 19.48 -20.97
N VAL A 410 15.64 18.36 -20.24
CA VAL A 410 15.11 18.29 -18.87
C VAL A 410 16.03 19.03 -17.91
N GLU A 411 17.33 18.76 -17.98
CA GLU A 411 18.36 19.39 -17.16
C GLU A 411 18.35 20.91 -17.33
N SER A 412 18.15 21.40 -18.56
CA SER A 412 18.07 22.83 -18.86
C SER A 412 16.88 23.50 -18.15
N LYS A 413 15.73 22.82 -18.01
CA LYS A 413 14.58 23.30 -17.23
C LYS A 413 14.87 23.30 -15.73
N TRP A 414 15.55 22.27 -15.23
CA TRP A 414 15.92 22.18 -13.82
C TRP A 414 16.94 23.24 -13.42
N ARG A 415 17.96 23.50 -14.25
CA ARG A 415 18.92 24.59 -14.06
C ARG A 415 18.27 25.96 -14.07
N ALA A 416 17.23 26.16 -14.90
CA ALA A 416 16.47 27.41 -14.90
C ALA A 416 15.65 27.60 -13.61
N LEU A 417 15.14 26.52 -13.02
CA LEU A 417 14.42 26.55 -11.74
C LEU A 417 15.37 26.71 -10.54
N TYR A 418 16.54 26.07 -10.60
CA TYR A 418 17.56 26.04 -9.55
C TYR A 418 18.92 26.51 -10.12
N PRO A 419 19.12 27.83 -10.28
CA PRO A 419 20.32 28.39 -10.91
C PRO A 419 21.60 28.11 -10.11
N ASP A 420 21.51 28.04 -8.78
CA ASP A 420 22.63 27.70 -7.88
C ASP A 420 22.93 26.18 -7.86
N GLY A 421 22.22 25.41 -8.68
CA GLY A 421 22.42 23.99 -8.86
C GLY A 421 21.64 23.09 -7.87
N PRO A 422 21.81 21.77 -8.01
CA PRO A 422 21.01 20.77 -7.29
C PRO A 422 21.26 20.74 -5.77
N MET A 423 22.35 21.36 -5.28
CA MET A 423 22.64 21.52 -3.84
C MET A 423 21.56 22.32 -3.10
N THR A 424 20.86 23.22 -3.78
CA THR A 424 19.73 23.97 -3.17
C THR A 424 18.56 23.08 -2.75
N LEU A 425 18.46 21.86 -3.31
CA LEU A 425 17.46 20.89 -2.90
C LEU A 425 17.71 20.42 -1.46
N GLU A 426 18.93 20.55 -0.91
CA GLU A 426 19.28 20.20 0.47
C GLU A 426 18.46 20.98 1.52
N GLN A 427 17.74 22.04 1.12
CA GLN A 427 16.72 22.72 1.93
C GLN A 427 15.50 21.82 2.25
N TYR A 428 15.38 20.67 1.59
CA TYR A 428 14.43 19.59 1.92
C TYR A 428 15.16 18.37 2.51
N PRO A 429 15.97 18.52 3.59
CA PRO A 429 16.85 17.45 4.07
C PRO A 429 16.06 16.25 4.58
N GLN A 430 14.83 16.51 5.08
CA GLN A 430 13.92 15.47 5.51
C GLN A 430 13.62 14.51 4.35
N HIS A 431 13.36 14.97 3.13
CA HIS A 431 12.85 14.09 2.05
C HIS A 431 13.92 13.54 1.11
N MET A 432 15.21 13.70 1.44
CA MET A 432 16.33 13.14 0.69
C MET A 432 17.01 12.01 1.46
N THR A 433 17.46 10.98 0.75
CA THR A 433 18.24 9.87 1.32
C THR A 433 19.59 10.40 1.82
N ALA A 434 19.97 10.10 3.06
CA ALA A 434 21.24 10.54 3.67
C ALA A 434 22.50 10.18 2.85
N THR A 435 22.40 9.18 1.97
CA THR A 435 23.49 8.66 1.14
C THR A 435 23.77 9.42 -0.15
N LEU A 436 22.94 10.40 -0.55
CA LEU A 436 23.07 11.05 -1.85
C LEU A 436 23.06 12.57 -1.71
N SER A 437 24.24 13.17 -1.52
CA SER A 437 24.42 14.60 -1.74
C SER A 437 24.05 14.91 -3.20
N PRO A 438 23.16 15.87 -3.47
CA PRO A 438 22.71 16.24 -4.81
C PRO A 438 23.80 17.00 -5.57
N LYS A 439 24.92 16.32 -5.89
CA LYS A 439 26.10 16.88 -6.54
C LYS A 439 25.93 17.05 -8.05
N SER A 440 24.95 16.36 -8.67
CA SER A 440 24.67 16.47 -10.10
C SER A 440 23.20 16.18 -10.42
N TRP A 441 22.71 16.75 -11.52
CA TRP A 441 21.37 16.48 -12.03
C TRP A 441 21.16 15.03 -12.46
N THR A 442 22.23 14.34 -12.85
CA THR A 442 22.20 12.90 -13.15
C THR A 442 21.84 12.08 -11.91
N ILE A 443 22.42 12.40 -10.74
CA ILE A 443 22.09 11.74 -9.48
C ILE A 443 20.63 11.97 -9.11
N ILE A 444 20.13 13.20 -9.28
CA ILE A 444 18.72 13.54 -9.04
C ILE A 444 17.79 12.75 -9.96
N ARG A 445 18.12 12.64 -11.26
CA ARG A 445 17.38 11.80 -12.21
C ARG A 445 17.35 10.35 -11.76
N ASP A 446 18.48 9.79 -11.36
CA ASP A 446 18.57 8.38 -10.93
C ASP A 446 17.77 8.15 -9.65
N GLN A 447 17.69 9.16 -8.78
CA GLN A 447 16.86 9.13 -7.58
C GLN A 447 15.36 9.19 -7.91
N LEU A 448 14.94 10.07 -8.83
CA LEU A 448 13.58 10.07 -9.36
C LEU A 448 13.21 8.73 -10.01
N ALA A 449 14.16 8.07 -10.68
CA ALA A 449 13.96 6.76 -11.27
C ALA A 449 13.80 5.66 -10.22
N LYS A 450 14.62 5.67 -9.16
CA LYS A 450 14.49 4.76 -8.01
C LYS A 450 13.16 4.91 -7.28
N LEU A 451 12.60 6.12 -7.24
CA LEU A 451 11.29 6.41 -6.65
C LEU A 451 10.12 6.06 -7.60
N GLY A 452 10.40 5.60 -8.82
CA GLY A 452 9.37 5.19 -9.76
C GLY A 452 8.76 6.34 -10.58
N PHE A 453 9.33 7.55 -10.52
CA PHE A 453 8.74 8.75 -11.13
C PHE A 453 9.17 8.99 -12.58
N CYS A 454 10.35 8.50 -12.96
CA CYS A 454 10.85 8.57 -14.33
C CYS A 454 11.66 7.32 -14.70
N VAL A 455 12.02 7.21 -15.97
CA VAL A 455 12.88 6.13 -16.46
C VAL A 455 13.77 6.65 -17.58
N THR A 456 14.97 6.09 -17.68
CA THR A 456 15.83 6.24 -18.84
C THR A 456 15.58 5.06 -19.78
N LEU A 457 15.11 5.33 -21.00
CA LEU A 457 14.88 4.31 -22.01
C LEU A 457 16.21 3.71 -22.50
N ASN A 458 16.15 2.55 -23.17
CA ASN A 458 17.34 1.88 -23.71
C ASN A 458 18.16 2.74 -24.68
N ASP A 459 17.54 3.73 -25.31
CA ASP A 459 18.19 4.69 -26.21
C ASP A 459 18.69 5.96 -25.49
N GLY A 460 18.69 5.96 -24.16
CA GLY A 460 19.18 7.05 -23.31
C GLY A 460 18.19 8.20 -23.10
N ARG A 461 17.00 8.15 -23.70
CA ARG A 461 15.99 9.23 -23.53
C ARG A 461 15.34 9.18 -22.16
N PHE A 462 15.09 10.36 -21.60
CA PHE A 462 14.30 10.54 -20.39
C PHE A 462 12.81 10.35 -20.71
N ASN A 463 12.12 9.56 -19.89
CA ASN A 463 10.69 9.32 -20.02
C ASN A 463 9.99 9.34 -18.64
N ILE A 464 8.68 9.58 -18.66
CA ILE A 464 7.81 9.56 -17.47
C ILE A 464 6.63 8.62 -17.78
N PRO A 465 6.22 7.75 -16.84
CA PRO A 465 5.09 6.86 -17.06
C PRO A 465 3.80 7.67 -17.20
N ASP A 466 2.80 7.10 -17.89
CA ASP A 466 1.55 7.82 -18.17
C ASP A 466 0.87 8.34 -16.89
N LEU A 467 1.00 7.59 -15.79
CA LEU A 467 0.49 7.96 -14.47
C LEU A 467 0.91 9.37 -14.04
N TYR A 468 2.19 9.70 -14.11
CA TYR A 468 2.71 11.02 -13.73
C TYR A 468 2.69 12.01 -14.90
N ARG A 469 2.94 11.54 -16.13
CA ARG A 469 3.02 12.38 -17.33
C ARG A 469 1.74 13.18 -17.52
N VAL A 470 0.59 12.51 -17.37
CA VAL A 470 -0.72 13.13 -17.55
C VAL A 470 -1.02 14.14 -16.44
N GLY A 471 -0.78 13.78 -15.16
CA GLY A 471 -1.02 14.67 -14.02
C GLY A 471 -0.13 15.92 -14.02
N PHE A 472 1.14 15.81 -14.42
CA PHE A 472 2.04 16.96 -14.61
C PHE A 472 1.83 17.71 -15.94
N ARG A 473 0.85 17.28 -16.76
CA ARG A 473 0.50 17.90 -18.05
C ARG A 473 1.66 17.94 -19.05
N LEU A 474 2.42 16.84 -19.12
CA LEU A 474 3.40 16.60 -20.17
C LEU A 474 2.72 15.94 -21.38
N GLY A 475 3.11 16.37 -22.57
CA GLY A 475 2.68 15.73 -23.81
C GLY A 475 3.46 14.44 -24.09
N ARG A 476 2.96 13.66 -25.04
CA ARG A 476 3.60 12.42 -25.49
C ARG A 476 4.15 12.63 -26.89
N ARG A 477 5.45 12.37 -27.09
CA ARG A 477 6.04 12.40 -28.43
C ARG A 477 5.61 11.12 -29.16
N GLY A 478 4.94 11.26 -30.31
CA GLY A 478 4.39 10.13 -31.07
C GLY A 478 5.46 9.10 -31.48
N GLY A 479 5.06 7.83 -31.61
CA GLY A 479 5.91 6.74 -32.13
C GLY A 479 6.63 5.89 -31.07
N VAL A 480 6.46 6.16 -29.77
CA VAL A 480 7.06 5.35 -28.70
C VAL A 480 5.98 4.53 -27.99
N LYS A 481 6.14 3.19 -28.00
CA LYS A 481 5.27 2.26 -27.27
C LYS A 481 5.26 2.62 -25.76
N PRO A 482 4.15 2.45 -25.04
CA PRO A 482 4.17 2.52 -23.58
C PRO A 482 5.27 1.58 -23.04
N LEU A 483 5.81 1.89 -21.87
CA LEU A 483 6.69 0.96 -21.18
C LEU A 483 5.92 -0.38 -21.05
N PRO A 484 6.53 -1.51 -21.47
CA PRO A 484 5.86 -2.80 -21.55
C PRO A 484 5.33 -3.29 -20.21
#